data_AF-Q4D214-F1
#
_entry.id   AF-Q4D214-F1
#
_cell.length_a   1.000
_cell.length_b   1.000
_cell.length_c   1.000
_cell.angle_alpha   90.00
_cell.angle_beta   90.00
_cell.angle_gamma   90.00
#
_symmetry.space_group_name_H-M   'P 1'
#
loop_
_entity.id
_entity.type
_entity.pdbx_description
1 polymer ?
#
loop_
_entity_poly.entity_id
_entity_poly.type
_entity_poly.pdbx_seq_one_letter_code
_entity_poly.pdbx_strand_id
1 'polypeptide(L)'
;MKRFASISLVAVSTCRHFFGKGWDNASLDTIYSCMLRKPEVNDRVRSQYASTMDPRDADVLRRLGEVAKENKTFIRVFLPPHLGDPHRLLKCYSLMAYPILDDKGGQLKVEMDGHHLDAFADPDDDYAKVVIPHIELVEYLAKSLLETMKWEATPRGAASLLESLYRGADIPDHVFQTPAVIERIDEFKDGNKVTQ
;
A
#
# COMPACT_ATOMS: atom_id res chain seq x y z
N MET A 1 31.90 -16.00 -43.34
CA MET A 1 32.64 -15.54 -42.15
C MET A 1 31.66 -15.40 -41.00
N LYS A 2 31.88 -16.17 -39.93
CA LYS A 2 31.01 -16.29 -38.75
C LYS A 2 31.42 -15.21 -37.73
N ARG A 3 30.47 -14.41 -37.22
CA ARG A 3 30.65 -13.67 -35.97
C ARG A 3 29.73 -14.28 -34.93
N PHE A 4 30.35 -15.06 -34.03
CA PHE A 4 29.74 -15.66 -32.85
C PHE A 4 29.83 -14.69 -31.67
N ALA A 5 28.74 -14.64 -30.92
CA ALA A 5 28.62 -14.51 -29.46
C ALA A 5 29.38 -13.40 -28.71
N SER A 6 28.59 -12.50 -28.11
CA SER A 6 28.82 -12.04 -26.73
C SER A 6 27.46 -11.92 -26.04
N ILE A 7 27.03 -12.99 -25.35
CA ILE A 7 25.92 -12.92 -24.40
C ILE A 7 26.52 -12.32 -23.13
N SER A 8 26.30 -11.02 -22.93
CA SER A 8 26.57 -10.37 -21.64
C SER A 8 25.49 -10.82 -20.65
N LEU A 9 25.78 -11.91 -19.95
CA LEU A 9 25.14 -12.28 -18.68
C LEU A 9 25.47 -11.19 -17.66
N VAL A 10 24.67 -10.13 -17.62
CA VAL A 10 24.64 -9.22 -16.47
C VAL A 10 23.91 -9.97 -15.36
N ALA A 11 24.69 -10.63 -14.51
CA ALA A 11 24.25 -11.11 -13.21
C ALA A 11 23.81 -9.88 -12.40
N VAL A 12 22.51 -9.61 -12.39
CA VAL A 12 21.92 -8.61 -11.50
C VAL A 12 22.05 -9.18 -10.09
N SER A 13 22.92 -8.55 -9.30
CA SER A 13 23.11 -8.84 -7.88
C SER A 13 21.76 -8.96 -7.17
N THR A 14 21.44 -10.17 -6.72
CA THR A 14 20.24 -10.58 -5.97
C THR A 14 20.28 -10.14 -4.50
N CYS A 15 20.82 -8.96 -4.19
CA CYS A 15 20.87 -8.44 -2.83
C CYS A 15 20.17 -7.08 -2.75
N ARG A 16 18.83 -7.09 -2.82
CA ARG A 16 18.03 -5.95 -2.33
C ARG A 16 18.02 -5.99 -0.80
N HIS A 17 18.98 -5.33 -0.17
CA HIS A 17 18.85 -4.93 1.24
C HIS A 17 18.17 -3.56 1.26
N PHE A 18 16.85 -3.50 1.00
CA PHE A 18 16.14 -2.23 1.06
C PHE A 18 15.60 -1.89 2.45
N PHE A 19 15.50 -2.87 3.34
CA PHE A 19 15.21 -2.64 4.76
C PHE A 19 16.04 -3.60 5.63
N GLY A 20 16.44 -3.14 6.81
CA GLY A 20 17.38 -3.83 7.70
C GLY A 20 16.95 -5.25 8.10
N LYS A 21 17.88 -6.02 8.68
CA LYS A 21 17.60 -7.36 9.23
C LYS A 21 16.34 -7.32 10.10
N GLY A 22 15.28 -8.01 9.67
CA GLY A 22 14.00 -8.13 10.40
C GLY A 22 12.79 -7.54 9.69
N TRP A 23 12.99 -6.59 8.77
CA TRP A 23 11.91 -5.95 8.01
C TRP A 23 11.55 -6.68 6.72
N ASP A 24 12.58 -7.15 6.01
CA ASP A 24 12.40 -7.84 4.75
C ASP A 24 12.02 -9.28 5.04
N ASN A 25 10.72 -9.51 5.21
CA ASN A 25 10.21 -10.86 5.01
C ASN A 25 10.19 -11.14 3.50
N ALA A 26 11.34 -11.56 2.97
CA ALA A 26 11.51 -11.88 1.56
C ALA A 26 10.48 -12.90 1.06
N SER A 27 9.94 -13.75 1.96
CA SER A 27 8.86 -14.66 1.61
C SER A 27 7.52 -13.94 1.40
N LEU A 28 7.18 -12.94 2.22
CA LEU A 28 6.00 -12.10 2.05
C LEU A 28 6.07 -11.34 0.73
N ASP A 29 7.21 -10.70 0.44
CA ASP A 29 7.45 -9.97 -0.80
C ASP A 29 7.37 -10.89 -2.03
N THR A 30 7.89 -12.11 -1.92
CA THR A 30 7.82 -13.11 -3.00
C THR A 30 6.38 -13.57 -3.24
N ILE A 31 5.64 -13.91 -2.18
CA ILE A 31 4.24 -14.32 -2.26
C ILE A 31 3.39 -13.20 -2.85
N TYR A 32 3.58 -11.97 -2.37
CA TYR A 32 2.85 -10.80 -2.85
C TYR A 32 3.17 -10.51 -4.33
N SER A 33 4.44 -10.56 -4.71
CA SER A 33 4.87 -10.42 -6.11
C SER A 33 4.26 -11.51 -7.02
N CYS A 34 4.15 -12.75 -6.55
CA CYS A 34 3.49 -13.82 -7.28
C CYS A 34 1.97 -13.57 -7.40
N MET A 35 1.34 -13.07 -6.34
CA MET A 35 -0.08 -12.71 -6.35
C MET A 35 -0.38 -11.58 -7.35
N LEU A 36 0.42 -10.51 -7.39
CA LEU A 36 0.25 -9.39 -8.31
C LEU A 36 0.40 -9.76 -9.79
N ARG A 37 1.03 -10.91 -10.10
CA ARG A 37 1.18 -11.45 -11.46
C ARG A 37 -0.03 -12.24 -11.93
N LYS A 38 -0.97 -12.57 -11.05
CA LYS A 38 -2.22 -13.24 -11.43
C LYS A 38 -3.05 -12.31 -12.33
N PRO A 39 -3.59 -12.77 -13.48
CA PRO A 39 -4.33 -11.92 -14.42
C PRO A 39 -5.49 -11.16 -13.76
N GLU A 40 -6.27 -11.83 -12.93
CA GLU A 40 -7.43 -11.28 -12.23
C GLU A 40 -7.07 -10.16 -11.24
N VAL A 41 -5.94 -10.31 -10.53
CA VAL A 41 -5.43 -9.27 -9.62
C VAL A 41 -4.91 -8.09 -10.44
N ASN A 42 -4.17 -8.37 -11.51
CA ASN A 42 -3.59 -7.35 -12.37
C ASN A 42 -4.67 -6.49 -13.05
N ASP A 43 -5.73 -7.12 -13.54
CA ASP A 43 -6.85 -6.43 -14.17
C ASP A 43 -7.61 -5.57 -13.16
N ARG A 44 -7.85 -6.06 -11.94
CA ARG A 44 -8.48 -5.26 -10.88
C ARG A 44 -7.65 -4.02 -10.51
N VAL A 45 -6.34 -4.18 -10.34
CA VAL A 45 -5.41 -3.07 -10.08
C VAL A 45 -5.45 -2.06 -11.22
N ARG A 46 -5.40 -2.52 -12.49
CA ARG A 46 -5.48 -1.64 -13.67
C ARG A 46 -6.79 -0.86 -13.72
N SER A 47 -7.94 -1.52 -13.49
CA SER A 47 -9.25 -0.87 -13.50
C SER A 47 -9.34 0.22 -12.45
N GLN A 48 -8.87 -0.04 -11.23
CA GLN A 48 -8.86 0.96 -10.17
C GLN A 48 -8.00 2.17 -10.56
N TYR A 49 -6.77 1.91 -11.04
CA TYR A 49 -5.88 2.97 -11.49
C TYR A 49 -6.48 3.83 -12.60
N ALA A 50 -7.08 3.19 -13.60
CA ALA A 50 -7.73 3.90 -14.70
C ALA A 50 -8.89 4.78 -14.21
N SER A 51 -9.57 4.40 -13.12
CA SER A 51 -10.68 5.17 -12.55
C SER A 51 -10.25 6.38 -11.71
N THR A 52 -9.04 6.37 -11.15
CA THR A 52 -8.56 7.42 -10.22
C THR A 52 -7.45 8.30 -10.80
N MET A 53 -6.98 8.03 -12.01
CA MET A 53 -5.87 8.74 -12.63
C MET A 53 -6.28 10.12 -13.15
N ASP A 54 -5.49 11.15 -12.85
CA ASP A 54 -5.66 12.49 -13.46
C ASP A 54 -5.55 12.35 -15.00
N PRO A 55 -6.45 12.96 -15.78
CA PRO A 55 -6.33 13.03 -17.24
C PRO A 55 -4.93 13.40 -17.76
N ARG A 56 -4.19 14.26 -17.05
CA ARG A 56 -2.81 14.63 -17.40
C ARG A 56 -1.84 13.46 -17.28
N ASP A 57 -1.95 12.70 -16.20
CA ASP A 57 -1.13 11.50 -15.99
C ASP A 57 -1.49 10.41 -17.01
N ALA A 58 -2.78 10.27 -17.33
CA ALA A 58 -3.25 9.36 -18.37
C ALA A 58 -2.67 9.72 -19.75
N ASP A 59 -2.59 11.01 -20.08
CA ASP A 59 -1.95 11.49 -21.31
C ASP A 59 -0.44 11.20 -21.35
N VAL A 60 0.27 11.37 -20.23
CA VAL A 60 1.69 11.04 -20.12
C VAL A 60 1.90 9.54 -20.33
N LEU A 61 1.12 8.69 -19.64
CA LEU A 61 1.23 7.24 -19.79
C LEU A 61 0.88 6.77 -21.21
N ARG A 62 -0.10 7.40 -21.86
CA ARG A 62 -0.45 7.13 -23.25
C ARG A 62 0.73 7.41 -24.19
N ARG A 63 1.34 8.59 -24.08
CA ARG A 63 2.51 8.97 -24.90
C ARG A 63 3.70 8.05 -24.66
N LEU A 64 3.97 7.72 -23.39
CA LEU A 64 4.99 6.72 -23.05
C LEU A 64 4.66 5.38 -23.71
N GLY A 65 3.38 4.98 -23.71
CA GLY A 65 2.84 3.77 -24.34
C GLY A 65 3.18 3.65 -25.81
N GLU A 66 2.99 4.74 -26.56
CA GLU A 66 3.31 4.83 -27.98
C GLU A 66 4.82 4.67 -28.22
N VAL A 67 5.65 5.39 -27.45
CA VAL A 67 7.12 5.29 -27.52
C VAL A 67 7.60 3.88 -27.18
N ALA A 68 7.01 3.22 -26.18
CA ALA A 68 7.37 1.85 -25.82
C ALA A 68 6.98 0.86 -26.92
N LYS A 69 5.81 1.04 -27.55
CA LYS A 69 5.36 0.23 -28.68
C LYS A 69 6.30 0.36 -29.89
N GLU A 70 6.73 1.58 -30.23
CA GLU A 70 7.69 1.83 -31.30
C GLU A 70 9.04 1.15 -31.03
N ASN A 71 9.51 1.20 -29.79
CA ASN A 71 10.78 0.62 -29.37
C ASN A 71 10.70 -0.89 -29.05
N LYS A 72 9.52 -1.52 -29.15
CA LYS A 72 9.26 -2.91 -28.72
C LYS A 72 9.66 -3.17 -27.27
N THR A 73 9.43 -2.19 -26.40
CA THR A 73 9.67 -2.26 -24.96
C THR A 73 8.36 -2.22 -24.18
N PHE A 74 8.46 -2.34 -22.86
CA PHE A 74 7.31 -2.29 -21.95
C PHE A 74 7.48 -1.15 -20.95
N ILE A 75 6.36 -0.56 -20.54
CA ILE A 75 6.32 0.43 -19.45
C ILE A 75 5.94 -0.29 -18.18
N ARG A 76 6.63 0.04 -17.10
CA ARG A 76 6.27 -0.42 -15.75
C ARG A 76 5.69 0.76 -15.00
N VAL A 77 4.45 0.61 -14.55
CA VAL A 77 3.81 1.55 -13.63
C VAL A 77 4.07 1.03 -12.22
N PHE A 78 4.68 1.86 -11.37
CA PHE A 78 4.93 1.51 -9.99
C PHE A 78 3.68 1.77 -9.15
N LEU A 79 3.38 0.82 -8.25
CA LEU A 79 2.32 0.97 -7.27
C LEU A 79 2.75 1.97 -6.17
N PRO A 80 1.85 2.81 -5.62
CA PRO A 80 2.18 3.62 -4.47
C PRO A 80 2.55 2.71 -3.30
N PRO A 81 3.31 3.19 -2.30
CA PRO A 81 3.82 2.34 -1.23
C PRO A 81 2.74 1.51 -0.51
N HIS A 82 1.54 2.05 -0.28
CA HIS A 82 0.44 1.34 0.39
C HIS A 82 -0.18 0.19 -0.44
N LEU A 83 0.10 0.11 -1.75
CA LEU A 83 -0.31 -0.99 -2.62
C LEU A 83 0.88 -1.82 -3.12
N GLY A 84 2.09 -1.25 -3.15
CA GLY A 84 3.29 -1.89 -3.70
C GLY A 84 4.10 -2.69 -2.70
N ASP A 85 4.02 -2.33 -1.41
CA ASP A 85 4.73 -2.98 -0.31
C ASP A 85 3.72 -3.79 0.53
N PRO A 86 3.87 -5.13 0.64
CA PRO A 86 2.92 -5.95 1.37
C PRO A 86 2.85 -5.62 2.86
N HIS A 87 3.93 -5.13 3.48
CA HIS A 87 3.90 -4.75 4.89
C HIS A 87 3.02 -3.51 5.10
N ARG A 88 3.19 -2.49 4.24
CA ARG A 88 2.35 -1.28 4.27
C ARG A 88 0.91 -1.58 3.90
N LEU A 89 0.67 -2.45 2.93
CA LEU A 89 -0.67 -2.90 2.57
C LEU A 89 -1.38 -3.53 3.77
N LEU A 90 -0.71 -4.47 4.45
CA LEU A 90 -1.27 -5.13 5.63
C LEU A 90 -1.47 -4.14 6.79
N LYS A 91 -0.55 -3.18 6.99
CA LYS A 91 -0.70 -2.13 8.01
C LYS A 91 -1.93 -1.27 7.71
N CYS A 92 -2.07 -0.77 6.48
CA CYS A 92 -3.27 -0.03 6.07
C CYS A 92 -4.55 -0.85 6.30
N TYR A 93 -4.57 -2.11 5.89
CA TYR A 93 -5.73 -2.98 6.11
C TYR A 93 -6.01 -3.22 7.60
N SER A 94 -4.98 -3.33 8.43
CA SER A 94 -5.14 -3.53 9.87
C SER A 94 -5.80 -2.33 10.59
N LEU A 95 -5.57 -1.11 10.10
CA LEU A 95 -6.16 0.11 10.65
C LEU A 95 -7.70 0.13 10.50
N MET A 96 -8.24 -0.62 9.53
CA MET A 96 -9.69 -0.79 9.37
C MET A 96 -10.34 -1.50 10.57
N ALA A 97 -9.56 -2.10 11.48
CA ALA A 97 -10.06 -2.63 12.74
C ALA A 97 -10.45 -1.56 13.78
N TYR A 98 -10.05 -0.29 13.56
CA TYR A 98 -10.21 0.84 14.47
C TYR A 98 -11.02 1.98 13.84
N PRO A 99 -12.30 1.74 13.51
CA PRO A 99 -13.16 2.78 12.95
C PRO A 99 -13.37 3.92 13.95
N ILE A 100 -13.28 5.16 13.48
CA ILE A 100 -13.74 6.32 14.28
C ILE A 100 -15.24 6.44 14.07
N LEU A 101 -16.01 6.53 15.16
CA LEU A 101 -17.46 6.70 15.10
C LEU A 101 -17.83 8.19 15.25
N ASP A 102 -18.85 8.61 14.51
CA ASP A 102 -19.48 9.93 14.65
C ASP A 102 -20.43 9.97 15.87
N ASP A 103 -21.02 11.13 16.15
CA ASP A 103 -21.96 11.32 17.27
C ASP A 103 -23.22 10.45 17.18
N LYS A 104 -23.50 9.85 16.01
CA LYS A 104 -24.65 8.96 15.76
C LYS A 104 -24.25 7.48 15.80
N GLY A 105 -22.98 7.16 16.08
CA GLY A 105 -22.43 5.80 16.07
C GLY A 105 -22.15 5.25 14.67
N GLY A 106 -22.23 6.08 13.63
CA GLY A 106 -21.85 5.73 12.27
C GLY A 106 -20.34 5.89 12.03
N GLN A 107 -19.82 5.28 10.98
CA GLN A 107 -18.43 5.47 10.55
C GLN A 107 -18.20 6.95 10.20
N LEU A 108 -17.24 7.60 10.87
CA LEU A 108 -16.85 8.96 10.60
C LEU A 108 -16.30 9.05 9.17
N LYS A 109 -16.84 10.00 8.41
CA LYS A 109 -16.36 10.35 7.06
C LYS A 109 -15.70 11.72 7.09
N VAL A 110 -14.55 11.84 6.41
CA VAL A 110 -13.80 13.08 6.25
C VAL A 110 -13.80 13.44 4.77
N GLU A 111 -14.06 14.70 4.46
CA GLU A 111 -13.95 15.22 3.11
C GLU A 111 -12.47 15.47 2.78
N MET A 112 -11.96 14.81 1.74
CA MET A 112 -10.61 14.98 1.24
C MET A 112 -10.67 15.03 -0.29
N ASP A 113 -10.19 16.13 -0.88
CA ASP A 113 -10.20 16.37 -2.34
C ASP A 113 -11.58 16.14 -3.00
N GLY A 114 -12.66 16.53 -2.31
CA GLY A 114 -14.04 16.38 -2.78
C GLY A 114 -14.63 14.97 -2.62
N HIS A 115 -13.89 14.03 -2.02
CA HIS A 115 -14.34 12.69 -1.70
C HIS A 115 -14.59 12.52 -0.20
N HIS A 116 -15.68 11.83 0.16
CA HIS A 116 -15.97 11.48 1.55
C HIS A 116 -15.37 10.12 1.86
N LEU A 117 -14.30 10.09 2.65
CA LEU A 117 -13.53 8.89 2.96
C LEU A 117 -13.68 8.50 4.43
N ASP A 118 -13.66 7.20 4.71
CA ASP A 118 -13.78 6.69 6.07
C ASP A 118 -12.49 6.95 6.87
N ALA A 119 -12.66 7.45 8.09
CA ALA A 119 -11.56 7.75 9.00
C ALA A 119 -11.36 6.63 10.04
N PHE A 120 -10.10 6.28 10.27
CA PHE A 120 -9.67 5.27 11.22
C PHE A 120 -8.73 5.89 12.23
N ALA A 121 -8.57 5.25 13.38
CA ALA A 121 -7.56 5.63 14.37
C ALA A 121 -6.33 4.74 14.21
N ASP A 122 -5.13 5.34 14.26
CA ASP A 122 -3.88 4.58 14.35
C ASP A 122 -3.48 4.39 15.81
N PRO A 123 -3.68 3.19 16.40
CA PRO A 123 -3.33 2.95 17.80
C PRO A 123 -1.83 3.05 18.08
N ASP A 124 -0.99 2.97 17.04
CA ASP A 124 0.48 3.04 17.16
C ASP A 124 0.99 4.49 17.08
N ASP A 125 0.13 5.46 16.79
CA ASP A 125 0.48 6.87 16.60
C ASP A 125 -0.51 7.78 17.34
N ASP A 126 -0.57 7.66 18.67
CA ASP A 126 -1.42 8.47 19.57
C ASP A 126 -2.91 8.56 19.13
N TYR A 127 -3.43 7.51 18.48
CA TYR A 127 -4.78 7.49 17.89
C TYR A 127 -5.01 8.58 16.84
N ALA A 128 -3.96 8.93 16.08
CA ALA A 128 -4.03 9.83 14.95
C ALA A 128 -5.14 9.40 13.98
N LYS A 129 -5.85 10.39 13.42
CA LYS A 129 -6.91 10.16 12.44
C LYS A 129 -6.27 9.91 11.09
N VAL A 130 -6.49 8.72 10.55
CA VAL A 130 -5.93 8.31 9.26
C VAL A 130 -7.05 8.01 8.28
N VAL A 131 -6.79 8.33 7.01
CA VAL A 131 -7.68 7.99 5.90
C VAL A 131 -6.91 7.08 4.95
N ILE A 132 -7.55 5.99 4.53
CA ILE A 132 -6.94 4.99 3.65
C ILE A 132 -7.36 5.29 2.21
N PRO A 133 -6.45 5.75 1.33
CA PRO A 133 -6.77 5.89 -0.08
C PRO A 133 -7.03 4.51 -0.70
N HIS A 134 -7.96 4.46 -1.66
CA HIS A 134 -8.30 3.23 -2.39
C HIS A 134 -8.68 2.05 -1.48
N ILE A 135 -9.47 2.32 -0.43
CA ILE A 135 -9.84 1.33 0.60
C ILE A 135 -10.32 -0.01 0.03
N GLU A 136 -11.13 0.01 -1.04
CA GLU A 136 -11.62 -1.21 -1.70
C GLU A 136 -10.48 -2.07 -2.30
N LEU A 137 -9.47 -1.42 -2.88
CA LEU A 137 -8.32 -2.12 -3.46
C LEU A 137 -7.37 -2.62 -2.38
N VAL A 138 -7.16 -1.83 -1.32
CA VAL A 138 -6.40 -2.25 -0.15
C VAL A 138 -7.04 -3.50 0.46
N GLU A 139 -8.35 -3.48 0.71
CA GLU A 139 -9.08 -4.61 1.25
C GLU A 139 -8.99 -5.84 0.35
N TYR A 140 -9.19 -5.68 -0.96
CA TYR A 140 -9.10 -6.79 -1.91
C TYR A 140 -7.71 -7.44 -1.91
N LEU A 141 -6.65 -6.63 -2.02
CA LEU A 141 -5.27 -7.14 -2.09
C LEU A 141 -4.86 -7.76 -0.76
N ALA A 142 -5.20 -7.14 0.36
CA ALA A 142 -4.84 -7.64 1.69
C ALA A 142 -5.55 -8.96 1.99
N LYS A 143 -6.86 -9.07 1.71
CA LYS A 143 -7.60 -10.34 1.83
C LYS A 143 -7.00 -11.42 0.96
N SER A 144 -6.73 -11.11 -0.32
CA SER A 144 -6.13 -12.08 -1.25
C SER A 144 -4.77 -12.58 -0.76
N LEU A 145 -3.97 -11.71 -0.17
CA LEU A 145 -2.66 -12.06 0.40
C LEU A 145 -2.81 -12.95 1.63
N LEU A 146 -3.67 -12.56 2.58
CA LEU A 146 -3.95 -13.33 3.80
C LEU A 146 -4.49 -14.72 3.47
N GLU A 147 -5.43 -14.82 2.53
CA GLU A 147 -5.96 -16.10 2.04
C GLU A 147 -4.88 -16.96 1.37
N THR A 148 -4.01 -16.35 0.56
CA THR A 148 -2.88 -17.04 -0.08
C THR A 148 -1.92 -17.62 0.98
N MET A 149 -1.72 -16.89 2.08
CA MET A 149 -0.90 -17.32 3.21
C MET A 149 -1.63 -18.26 4.18
N LYS A 150 -2.91 -18.56 3.93
CA LYS A 150 -3.80 -19.33 4.83
C LYS A 150 -3.89 -18.71 6.23
N TRP A 151 -3.92 -17.38 6.28
CA TRP A 151 -4.12 -16.59 7.49
C TRP A 151 -5.56 -16.08 7.58
N GLU A 152 -5.95 -15.58 8.75
CA GLU A 152 -7.27 -14.95 8.92
C GLU A 152 -7.39 -13.69 8.04
N ALA A 153 -8.35 -13.69 7.11
CA ALA A 153 -8.57 -12.62 6.13
C ALA A 153 -9.43 -11.46 6.67
N THR A 154 -9.07 -10.96 7.86
CA THR A 154 -9.73 -9.82 8.52
C THR A 154 -8.70 -8.72 8.85
N PRO A 155 -9.13 -7.47 9.12
CA PRO A 155 -8.20 -6.42 9.57
C PRO A 155 -7.39 -6.83 10.81
N ARG A 156 -8.02 -7.52 11.76
CA ARG A 156 -7.35 -8.06 12.96
C ARG A 156 -6.37 -9.19 12.61
N GLY A 157 -6.74 -10.04 11.67
CA GLY A 157 -5.85 -11.07 11.13
C GLY A 157 -4.59 -10.48 10.49
N ALA A 158 -4.72 -9.34 9.79
CA ALA A 158 -3.59 -8.60 9.23
C ALA A 158 -2.65 -8.07 10.32
N ALA A 159 -3.18 -7.45 11.37
CA ALA A 159 -2.39 -7.02 12.53
C ALA A 159 -1.65 -8.21 13.17
N SER A 160 -2.36 -9.31 13.39
CA SER A 160 -1.78 -10.52 13.98
C SER A 160 -0.68 -11.15 13.10
N LEU A 161 -0.85 -11.14 11.78
CA LEU A 161 0.20 -11.59 10.86
C LEU A 161 1.43 -10.70 11.00
N LEU A 162 1.25 -9.37 10.91
CA LEU A 162 2.34 -8.41 11.06
C LEU A 162 3.09 -8.62 12.38
N GLU A 163 2.39 -8.66 13.51
CA GLU A 163 2.97 -8.98 14.82
C GLU A 163 3.75 -10.30 14.80
N SER A 164 3.23 -11.35 14.16
CA SER A 164 3.91 -12.65 14.08
C SER A 164 5.22 -12.60 13.29
N LEU A 165 5.29 -11.74 12.26
CA LEU A 165 6.52 -11.53 11.48
C LEU A 165 7.56 -10.74 12.28
N TYR A 166 7.10 -9.91 13.20
CA TYR A 166 7.89 -8.98 13.98
C TYR A 166 8.41 -9.55 15.30
N ARG A 167 7.83 -10.64 15.82
CA ARG A 167 8.29 -11.28 17.06
C ARG A 167 9.78 -11.67 16.97
N GLY A 168 10.61 -10.93 17.70
CA GLY A 168 12.06 -11.15 17.80
C GLY A 168 12.93 -10.23 16.93
N ALA A 169 12.34 -9.26 16.22
CA ALA A 169 13.09 -8.22 15.51
C ALA A 169 13.07 -6.90 16.33
N ASP A 170 14.21 -6.21 16.42
CA ASP A 170 14.26 -4.83 16.91
C ASP A 170 13.73 -3.91 15.81
N ILE A 171 12.50 -3.45 15.96
CA ILE A 171 11.80 -2.65 14.97
C ILE A 171 11.77 -1.20 15.45
N PRO A 172 12.31 -0.24 14.69
CA PRO A 172 12.18 1.16 15.03
C PRO A 172 10.69 1.62 15.10
N ASP A 173 10.31 2.54 15.97
CA ASP A 173 8.88 2.92 16.09
C ASP A 173 8.31 3.60 14.83
N HIS A 174 9.16 4.33 14.08
CA HIS A 174 8.77 5.03 12.84
C HIS A 174 8.24 4.11 11.73
N VAL A 175 8.39 2.79 11.91
CA VAL A 175 7.95 1.73 11.00
C VAL A 175 6.44 1.56 11.08
N PHE A 176 5.89 1.69 12.29
CA PHE A 176 4.46 1.56 12.57
C PHE A 176 3.72 2.88 12.34
N GLN A 177 4.46 3.99 12.30
CA GLN A 177 3.91 5.28 11.93
C GLN A 177 3.43 5.24 10.48
N THR A 178 2.13 5.45 10.30
CA THR A 178 1.57 5.69 8.98
C THR A 178 2.19 6.97 8.42
N PRO A 179 2.87 6.93 7.25
CA PRO A 179 3.53 8.12 6.73
C PRO A 179 2.49 9.21 6.44
N ALA A 180 2.51 10.28 7.23
CA ALA A 180 1.68 11.45 7.04
C ALA A 180 2.20 12.25 5.84
N VAL A 181 1.40 12.40 4.79
CA VAL A 181 1.79 13.13 3.58
C VAL A 181 1.31 14.59 3.60
N ILE A 182 0.37 14.95 4.49
CA ILE A 182 -0.20 16.30 4.54
C ILE A 182 -0.58 16.68 5.98
N GLU A 183 0.28 17.46 6.64
CA GLU A 183 -0.18 18.40 7.68
C GLU A 183 -0.33 19.76 7.02
N ARG A 184 -1.56 20.16 6.65
CA ARG A 184 -1.85 21.59 6.49
C ARG A 184 -2.36 22.10 7.81
N ILE A 185 -1.49 22.79 8.52
CA ILE A 185 -1.82 23.59 9.71
C ILE A 185 -2.51 24.85 9.21
N ASP A 186 -3.82 24.80 9.02
CA ASP A 186 -4.68 25.99 9.04
C ASP A 186 -6.04 25.55 9.61
N GLU A 187 -6.35 26.04 10.82
CA GLU A 187 -7.61 25.87 11.59
C GLU A 187 -7.82 24.56 12.39
N PHE A 188 -6.92 24.22 13.32
CA PHE A 188 -7.31 23.40 14.49
C PHE A 188 -8.15 24.26 15.46
N LYS A 189 -9.48 24.23 15.33
CA LYS A 189 -10.37 24.57 16.45
C LYS A 189 -10.38 23.39 17.41
N ASP A 190 -9.57 23.52 18.46
CA ASP A 190 -9.51 22.59 19.56
C ASP A 190 -10.90 22.49 20.23
N GLY A 191 -11.63 21.42 19.89
CA GLY A 191 -13.01 21.17 20.34
C GLY A 191 -13.10 20.31 21.61
N ASN A 192 -11.96 19.83 22.12
CA ASN A 192 -11.96 18.97 23.29
C ASN A 192 -11.67 19.78 24.56
N LYS A 193 -12.76 20.27 25.15
CA LYS A 193 -12.80 20.61 26.57
C LYS A 193 -12.25 19.44 27.39
N VAL A 194 -11.23 19.71 28.18
CA VAL A 194 -11.00 19.01 29.45
C VAL A 194 -11.47 19.95 30.56
N THR A 195 -12.45 19.48 31.32
CA THR A 195 -13.10 20.09 32.48
C THR A 195 -12.14 20.58 33.56
N GLN A 196 -12.44 21.75 34.13
CA GLN A 196 -12.96 21.86 35.50
C GLN A 196 -14.28 22.63 35.49
#